data_AF-A0A7U9SLD9-F1
#
_entry.id   AF-A0A7U9SLD9-F1
#
_cell.length_a   1.000
_cell.length_b   1.000
_cell.length_c   1.000
_cell.angle_alpha   90.00
_cell.angle_beta   90.00
_cell.angle_gamma   90.00
#
_symmetry.space_group_name_H-M   'P 1'
#
loop_
_entity.id
_entity.type
_entity.pdbx_description
1 polymer ?
#
loop_
_entity_poly.entity_id
_entity_poly.type
_entity_poly.pdbx_seq_one_letter_code
_entity_poly.pdbx_strand_id
1 'polypeptide(L)'
;MEQLKSLRDEFYSSGNMDYAGRYIFTGYRTDTPLSFNESVNKQPEGYPKYVITEQNTIEGFDTVNYTDIGGLSGLSKDNYTEGKYDPTVAGTGMTEQDILNGDIHRMRLSYDKLADVNLNMKVMMPNPADPNGPLVEDTSVQFAPDKVSYGADPNPYDQIYAANTANPPEEKVIFVPETGELLFSDASYSKLENALATNPDGELRFEYTKDQWENGDLRPEHYFACEATTKNEDGTDKTVTYNAEYLTTGKNKQTIEYDVGYNQKIQVNTTADEVFTHNLNRDIEDLERAISDLEKIEATKKDMEAVYKGMKEGDADYTKVKKQYEAAEKAYSHIRENVHNMYEKLIGRSQQYLDDTNIAVTDNGTRGQRLQLIDNRLTEQKTTFKTLQSENEDADIAEVAIQLTASELTYNAALMATGKIMQTSLMNYI
;
A
#
# COMPACT_ATOMS: atom_id res chain seq x y z
N MET A 1 6.05 -5.93 -21.82
CA MET A 1 5.33 -4.96 -20.98
C MET A 1 3.86 -5.33 -20.79
N GLU A 2 3.09 -5.54 -21.86
CA GLU A 2 1.65 -5.87 -21.78
C GLU A 2 1.32 -7.06 -20.86
N GLN A 3 2.11 -8.14 -20.92
CA GLN A 3 1.93 -9.30 -20.04
C GLN A 3 2.10 -8.96 -18.55
N LEU A 4 3.07 -8.11 -18.19
CA LEU A 4 3.29 -7.70 -16.80
C LEU A 4 2.11 -6.88 -16.28
N LYS A 5 1.56 -5.98 -17.12
CA LYS A 5 0.35 -5.21 -16.79
C LYS A 5 -0.85 -6.12 -16.56
N SER A 6 -1.06 -7.09 -17.45
CA SER A 6 -2.16 -8.05 -17.31
C SER A 6 -2.06 -8.86 -16.02
N LEU A 7 -0.86 -9.32 -15.64
CA LEU A 7 -0.64 -10.07 -14.41
C LEU A 7 -0.85 -9.20 -13.16
N ARG A 8 -0.40 -7.95 -13.22
CA ARG A 8 -0.67 -6.96 -12.17
C ARG A 8 -2.17 -6.71 -12.00
N ASP A 9 -2.89 -6.52 -13.11
CA ASP A 9 -4.33 -6.25 -13.08
C ASP A 9 -5.09 -7.46 -12.50
N GLU A 10 -4.69 -8.68 -12.86
CA GLU A 10 -5.22 -9.91 -12.27
C GLU A 10 -4.92 -10.01 -10.76
N PHE A 11 -3.70 -9.68 -10.35
CA PHE A 11 -3.31 -9.65 -8.94
C PHE A 11 -4.21 -8.72 -8.13
N TYR A 12 -4.38 -7.45 -8.53
CA TYR A 12 -5.26 -6.53 -7.81
C TYR A 12 -6.74 -6.89 -7.92
N SER A 13 -7.17 -7.47 -9.04
CA SER A 13 -8.53 -7.99 -9.18
C SER A 13 -8.84 -9.10 -8.17
N SER A 14 -7.86 -9.91 -7.79
CA SER A 14 -8.05 -10.94 -6.76
C SER A 14 -8.33 -10.35 -5.37
N GLY A 15 -7.87 -9.13 -5.09
CA GLY A 15 -8.16 -8.40 -3.86
C GLY A 15 -9.61 -7.97 -3.71
N ASN A 16 -10.38 -7.91 -4.82
CA ASN A 16 -11.83 -7.70 -4.80
C ASN A 16 -12.65 -8.98 -4.59
N MET A 17 -12.03 -10.09 -4.19
CA MET A 17 -12.76 -11.32 -3.88
C MET A 17 -13.76 -11.07 -2.75
N ASP A 18 -15.00 -11.51 -2.97
CA ASP A 18 -16.08 -11.46 -1.99
C ASP A 18 -16.56 -12.86 -1.59
N TYR A 19 -17.15 -12.93 -0.40
CA TYR A 19 -17.93 -14.07 0.04
C TYR A 19 -19.29 -13.60 0.55
N ALA A 20 -20.37 -14.06 -0.09
CA ALA A 20 -21.74 -13.65 0.23
C ALA A 20 -21.96 -12.12 0.18
N GLY A 21 -21.33 -11.45 -0.80
CA GLY A 21 -21.43 -9.99 -0.96
C GLY A 21 -20.65 -9.19 0.08
N ARG A 22 -19.68 -9.82 0.76
CA ARG A 22 -18.76 -9.19 1.71
C ARG A 22 -17.32 -9.36 1.24
N TYR A 23 -16.63 -8.26 1.00
CA TYR A 23 -15.22 -8.26 0.58
C TYR A 23 -14.31 -8.76 1.71
N ILE A 24 -13.38 -9.63 1.36
CA ILE A 24 -12.63 -10.43 2.35
C ILE A 24 -11.44 -9.66 2.92
N PHE A 25 -10.82 -8.76 2.14
CA PHE A 25 -9.59 -8.06 2.50
C PHE A 25 -9.81 -6.63 3.04
N THR A 26 -11.04 -6.12 3.04
CA THR A 26 -11.35 -4.71 3.35
C THR A 26 -11.67 -4.45 4.82
N GLY A 27 -11.16 -5.31 5.71
CA GLY A 27 -11.32 -5.17 7.16
C GLY A 27 -12.78 -5.01 7.57
N TYR A 28 -13.10 -4.00 8.37
CA TYR A 28 -14.47 -3.73 8.79
C TYR A 28 -15.37 -3.19 7.67
N ARG A 29 -14.81 -2.71 6.56
CA ARG A 29 -15.52 -2.10 5.41
C ARG A 29 -15.87 -3.13 4.34
N THR A 30 -16.44 -4.24 4.80
CA THR A 30 -16.79 -5.40 3.96
C THR A 30 -17.83 -5.12 2.87
N ASP A 31 -18.49 -3.97 2.88
CA ASP A 31 -19.46 -3.53 1.87
C ASP A 31 -18.83 -2.74 0.71
N THR A 32 -17.56 -2.38 0.82
CA THR A 32 -16.82 -1.59 -0.16
C THR A 32 -15.72 -2.46 -0.78
N PRO A 33 -15.55 -2.48 -2.12
CA PRO A 33 -14.48 -3.22 -2.77
C PRO A 33 -13.11 -2.67 -2.36
N LEU A 34 -12.06 -3.46 -2.60
CA LEU A 34 -10.68 -3.04 -2.32
C LEU A 34 -10.22 -1.95 -3.29
N SER A 35 -10.59 -2.08 -4.57
CA SER A 35 -10.25 -1.13 -5.62
C SER A 35 -11.49 -0.50 -6.26
N PHE A 36 -11.28 0.54 -7.07
CA PHE A 36 -12.31 1.10 -7.92
C PHE A 36 -12.63 0.13 -9.07
N ASN A 37 -13.90 -0.29 -9.19
CA ASN A 37 -14.35 -1.25 -10.21
C ASN A 37 -14.61 -0.63 -11.59
N GLU A 38 -14.57 0.70 -11.66
CA GLU A 38 -14.70 1.47 -12.88
C GLU A 38 -13.87 2.74 -12.76
N SER A 39 -13.40 3.26 -13.88
CA SER A 39 -12.73 4.55 -13.89
C SER A 39 -13.73 5.62 -13.43
N VAL A 40 -13.49 6.20 -12.27
CA VAL A 40 -14.34 7.24 -11.72
C VAL A 40 -13.91 8.58 -12.29
N ASN A 41 -14.31 8.80 -13.54
CA ASN A 41 -14.19 10.08 -14.25
C ASN A 41 -15.57 10.74 -14.44
N LYS A 42 -16.62 10.27 -13.76
CA LYS A 42 -18.01 10.57 -14.16
C LYS A 42 -18.87 11.10 -13.02
N GLN A 43 -19.11 12.39 -13.16
CA GLN A 43 -20.24 13.20 -12.70
C GLN A 43 -20.68 13.08 -11.24
N PRO A 44 -20.42 14.12 -10.43
CA PRO A 44 -19.64 15.33 -10.77
C PRO A 44 -18.16 15.00 -10.96
N GLU A 45 -17.54 15.61 -11.97
CA GLU A 45 -16.10 15.51 -12.27
C GLU A 45 -15.27 15.90 -11.03
N GLY A 46 -14.23 15.14 -10.71
CA GLY A 46 -13.40 15.34 -9.52
C GLY A 46 -13.97 14.74 -8.22
N TYR A 47 -14.89 13.77 -8.30
CA TYR A 47 -15.38 13.02 -7.14
C TYR A 47 -15.31 11.49 -7.40
N PRO A 48 -15.01 10.66 -6.38
CA PRO A 48 -14.69 11.05 -5.00
C PRO A 48 -13.32 11.73 -4.89
N LYS A 49 -13.28 12.86 -4.17
CA LYS A 49 -12.05 13.58 -3.84
C LYS A 49 -11.50 13.01 -2.55
N TYR A 50 -10.27 12.53 -2.55
CA TYR A 50 -9.58 12.10 -1.33
C TYR A 50 -8.48 13.09 -0.97
N VAL A 51 -8.46 13.51 0.29
CA VAL A 51 -7.29 14.09 0.94
C VAL A 51 -6.64 12.97 1.74
N ILE A 52 -5.42 12.58 1.38
CA ILE A 52 -4.72 11.40 1.88
C ILE A 52 -3.55 11.86 2.73
N THR A 53 -3.42 11.33 3.94
CA THR A 53 -2.22 11.46 4.77
C THR A 53 -1.44 10.14 4.71
N GLU A 54 -0.39 10.12 3.90
CA GLU A 54 0.50 8.98 3.77
C GLU A 54 1.67 9.09 4.76
N GLN A 55 1.87 8.02 5.55
CA GLN A 55 2.96 7.90 6.50
C GLN A 55 4.09 7.10 5.86
N ASN A 56 5.32 7.60 5.94
CA ASN A 56 6.50 6.92 5.43
C ASN A 56 7.69 7.12 6.38
N THR A 57 8.77 6.39 6.19
CA THR A 57 10.01 6.54 6.96
C THR A 57 11.16 6.89 6.03
N ILE A 58 12.35 7.12 6.58
CA ILE A 58 13.54 7.32 5.77
C ILE A 58 13.90 6.09 4.92
N GLU A 59 13.46 4.89 5.33
CA GLU A 59 13.65 3.65 4.59
C GLU A 59 12.80 3.60 3.30
N GLY A 60 11.78 4.47 3.19
CA GLY A 60 10.97 4.61 1.98
C GLY A 60 11.69 5.33 0.83
N PHE A 61 12.88 5.91 1.07
CA PHE A 61 13.68 6.49 0.00
C PHE A 61 14.28 5.40 -0.88
N ASP A 62 14.23 5.64 -2.19
CA ASP A 62 15.04 4.91 -3.15
C ASP A 62 15.91 5.84 -3.99
N THR A 63 16.76 5.22 -4.80
CA THR A 63 17.69 5.92 -5.68
C THR A 63 17.26 5.69 -7.12
N VAL A 64 16.93 6.78 -7.80
CA VAL A 64 16.69 6.80 -9.25
C VAL A 64 17.96 7.22 -9.94
N ASN A 65 18.38 6.42 -10.92
CA ASN A 65 19.52 6.75 -11.75
C ASN A 65 19.03 7.53 -12.97
N TYR A 66 19.40 8.80 -13.05
CA TYR A 66 18.94 9.76 -14.04
C TYR A 66 20.05 10.11 -15.02
N THR A 67 19.76 10.03 -16.32
CA THR A 67 20.66 10.49 -17.38
C THR A 67 20.16 11.83 -17.90
N ASP A 68 20.97 12.87 -17.74
CA ASP A 68 20.72 14.18 -18.35
C ASP A 68 20.89 14.05 -19.86
N ILE A 69 19.76 14.13 -20.56
CA ILE A 69 19.71 14.14 -22.02
C ILE A 69 19.56 15.55 -22.58
N GLY A 70 19.35 16.55 -21.71
CA GLY A 70 19.13 17.96 -22.00
C GLY A 70 18.46 18.21 -23.35
N GLY A 71 19.21 18.90 -24.22
CA GLY A 71 18.75 19.26 -25.56
C GLY A 71 18.61 18.12 -26.57
N LEU A 72 18.81 16.84 -26.23
CA LEU A 72 18.55 15.73 -27.16
C LEU A 72 17.05 15.41 -27.29
N SER A 73 16.23 15.87 -26.36
CA SER A 73 14.80 15.60 -26.38
C SER A 73 14.14 16.15 -27.67
N GLY A 74 13.46 15.26 -28.39
CA GLY A 74 12.79 15.59 -29.65
C GLY A 74 13.71 15.81 -30.86
N LEU A 75 15.02 15.59 -30.74
CA LEU A 75 15.94 15.61 -31.86
C LEU A 75 15.61 14.47 -32.84
N SER A 76 15.60 14.78 -34.13
CA SER A 76 15.26 13.85 -35.21
C SER A 76 15.96 14.24 -36.51
N LYS A 77 15.88 13.37 -37.51
CA LYS A 77 16.41 13.65 -38.86
C LYS A 77 15.80 14.88 -39.54
N ASP A 78 14.63 15.34 -39.08
CA ASP A 78 13.89 16.44 -39.71
C ASP A 78 14.21 17.80 -39.09
N ASN A 79 14.75 17.85 -37.86
CA ASN A 79 14.99 19.09 -37.12
C ASN A 79 16.44 19.26 -36.60
N TYR A 80 17.36 18.34 -36.91
CA TYR A 80 18.73 18.36 -36.39
C TYR A 80 19.54 19.63 -36.71
N THR A 81 19.14 20.39 -37.73
CA THR A 81 19.78 21.64 -38.11
C THR A 81 19.32 22.84 -37.28
N GLU A 82 18.23 22.73 -36.53
CA GLU A 82 17.73 23.82 -35.68
C GLU A 82 18.79 24.26 -34.65
N GLY A 83 18.84 25.57 -34.38
CA GLY A 83 19.88 26.16 -33.52
C GLY A 83 19.88 25.62 -32.08
N LYS A 84 18.71 25.28 -31.53
CA LYS A 84 18.59 24.70 -30.18
C LYS A 84 19.27 23.33 -30.05
N TYR A 85 19.45 22.63 -31.16
CA TYR A 85 20.11 21.33 -31.23
C TYR A 85 21.58 21.44 -31.66
N ASP A 86 22.15 22.63 -31.78
CA ASP A 86 23.50 22.81 -32.33
C ASP A 86 24.62 22.69 -31.29
N PRO A 87 25.33 21.54 -31.18
CA PRO A 87 26.43 21.35 -30.22
C PRO A 87 27.69 22.17 -30.52
N THR A 88 27.71 22.99 -31.57
CA THR A 88 28.87 23.85 -31.90
C THR A 88 28.75 25.24 -31.27
N VAL A 89 27.56 25.63 -30.82
CA VAL A 89 27.31 26.90 -30.14
C VAL A 89 27.18 26.62 -28.64
N ALA A 90 27.89 27.40 -27.83
CA ALA A 90 27.91 27.20 -26.38
C ALA A 90 26.52 27.42 -25.79
N GLY A 91 26.05 26.46 -24.99
CA GLY A 91 24.71 26.50 -24.38
C GLY A 91 23.58 26.05 -25.29
N THR A 92 23.88 25.47 -26.47
CA THR A 92 22.89 24.84 -27.36
C THR A 92 23.34 23.46 -27.77
N GLY A 93 22.38 22.58 -28.07
CA GLY A 93 22.64 21.18 -28.39
C GLY A 93 23.39 20.44 -27.28
N MET A 94 23.55 19.14 -27.42
CA MET A 94 24.29 18.33 -26.45
C MET A 94 25.48 17.67 -27.13
N THR A 95 26.62 17.65 -26.45
CA THR A 95 27.78 16.84 -26.80
C THR A 95 27.86 15.61 -25.90
N GLU A 96 28.71 14.66 -26.25
CA GLU A 96 28.98 13.49 -25.40
C GLU A 96 29.39 13.87 -23.97
N GLN A 97 30.10 15.00 -23.78
CA GLN A 97 30.58 15.44 -22.47
C GLN A 97 29.45 16.00 -21.60
N ASP A 98 28.38 16.50 -22.22
CA ASP A 98 27.22 17.04 -21.53
C ASP A 98 26.27 15.95 -21.05
N ILE A 99 26.39 14.73 -21.60
CA ILE A 99 25.62 13.57 -21.14
C ILE A 99 26.22 13.04 -19.85
N LEU A 100 25.52 13.32 -18.75
CA LEU A 100 25.88 12.93 -17.41
C LEU A 100 24.84 11.96 -16.85
N ASN A 101 25.28 11.07 -15.97
CA ASN A 101 24.43 10.12 -15.28
C ASN A 101 24.67 10.27 -13.78
N GLY A 102 23.61 10.34 -12.99
CA GLY A 102 23.69 10.61 -11.56
C GLY A 102 22.55 9.95 -10.79
N ASP A 103 22.79 9.76 -9.51
CA ASP A 103 21.81 9.25 -8.56
C ASP A 103 21.02 10.41 -7.96
N ILE A 104 19.70 10.23 -7.86
CA ILE A 104 18.78 11.17 -7.22
C ILE A 104 18.02 10.44 -6.12
N HIS A 105 17.98 11.04 -4.93
CA HIS A 105 17.17 10.57 -3.82
C HIS A 105 15.69 10.84 -4.11
N ARG A 106 14.89 9.77 -4.13
CA ARG A 106 13.46 9.84 -4.42
C ARG A 106 12.64 9.25 -3.28
N MET A 107 11.57 9.95 -2.92
CA MET A 107 10.46 9.42 -2.15
C MET A 107 9.25 9.28 -3.08
N ARG A 108 8.67 8.09 -3.17
CA ARG A 108 7.53 7.82 -4.05
C ARG A 108 6.25 7.71 -3.24
N LEU A 109 5.25 8.51 -3.59
CA LEU A 109 3.91 8.42 -3.01
C LEU A 109 3.16 7.23 -3.62
N SER A 110 2.19 6.75 -2.85
CA SER A 110 1.37 5.58 -3.20
C SER A 110 0.50 5.80 -4.46
N TYR A 111 0.22 7.05 -4.83
CA TYR A 111 -0.57 7.38 -6.02
C TYR A 111 0.13 8.39 -6.93
N ASP A 112 -0.22 8.34 -8.23
CA ASP A 112 0.18 9.27 -9.28
C ASP A 112 -0.98 10.23 -9.65
N LYS A 113 -0.76 11.09 -10.66
CA LYS A 113 -1.79 11.98 -11.25
C LYS A 113 -2.59 12.73 -10.18
N LEU A 114 -1.88 13.44 -9.32
CA LEU A 114 -2.45 14.13 -8.15
C LEU A 114 -3.06 15.48 -8.52
N ALA A 115 -4.18 15.82 -7.90
CA ALA A 115 -5.10 16.86 -8.38
C ALA A 115 -4.92 18.24 -7.72
N ASP A 116 -4.63 18.27 -6.42
CA ASP A 116 -4.59 19.49 -5.61
C ASP A 116 -3.15 19.72 -5.09
N VAL A 117 -2.70 20.97 -5.20
CA VAL A 117 -1.31 21.30 -5.53
C VAL A 117 -0.46 21.73 -4.33
N ASN A 118 -0.95 21.52 -3.11
CA ASN A 118 -0.21 21.82 -1.89
C ASN A 118 0.12 20.52 -1.19
N LEU A 119 1.12 19.81 -1.70
CA LEU A 119 1.72 18.71 -0.96
C LEU A 119 2.24 19.27 0.36
N ASN A 120 1.67 18.84 1.47
CA ASN A 120 2.15 19.22 2.79
C ASN A 120 3.03 18.10 3.31
N MET A 121 4.33 18.35 3.37
CA MET A 121 5.30 17.40 3.91
C MET A 121 5.67 17.81 5.32
N LYS A 122 5.48 16.90 6.28
CA LYS A 122 5.80 17.11 7.69
C LYS A 122 6.75 16.04 8.19
N VAL A 123 7.75 16.47 8.94
CA VAL A 123 8.58 15.57 9.75
C VAL A 123 7.90 15.45 11.11
N MET A 124 7.55 14.23 11.50
CA MET A 124 6.84 13.94 12.74
C MET A 124 7.76 13.19 13.68
N MET A 125 7.79 13.60 14.95
CA MET A 125 8.65 13.00 15.98
C MET A 125 7.83 12.58 17.20
N PRO A 126 8.31 11.60 17.98
CA PRO A 126 7.72 11.25 19.26
C PRO A 126 7.66 12.47 20.18
N ASN A 127 6.52 12.67 20.82
CA ASN A 127 6.39 13.73 21.81
C ASN A 127 7.19 13.36 23.07
N PRO A 128 8.22 14.14 23.47
CA PRO A 128 9.00 13.83 24.67
C PRO A 128 8.16 13.79 25.96
N ALA A 129 7.03 14.52 25.99
CA ALA A 129 6.12 14.56 27.13
C ALA A 129 5.10 13.41 27.15
N ASP A 130 4.86 12.77 26.00
CA ASP A 130 3.98 11.60 25.87
C ASP A 130 4.51 10.68 24.76
N PRO A 131 5.50 9.82 25.05
CA PRO A 131 6.14 8.97 24.04
C PRO A 131 5.20 7.97 23.36
N ASN A 132 4.05 7.68 23.96
CA ASN A 132 3.02 6.79 23.39
C ASN A 132 1.82 7.55 22.80
N GLY A 133 1.86 8.89 22.84
CA GLY A 133 0.84 9.76 22.29
C GLY A 133 0.98 9.99 20.78
N PRO A 134 0.14 10.86 20.20
CA PRO A 134 0.31 11.28 18.81
C PRO A 134 1.68 11.92 18.60
N LEU A 135 2.29 11.64 17.44
CA LEU A 135 3.52 12.31 17.04
C LEU A 135 3.27 13.82 16.87
N VAL A 136 4.32 14.61 17.16
CA VAL A 136 4.31 16.06 17.03
C VAL A 136 5.19 16.48 15.85
N GLU A 137 4.78 17.53 15.16
CA GLU A 137 5.54 18.05 14.02
C GLU A 137 6.85 18.71 14.49
N ASP A 138 7.96 18.35 13.86
CA ASP A 138 9.23 19.04 14.03
C ASP A 138 9.28 20.29 13.13
N THR A 139 8.98 21.42 13.73
CA THR A 139 9.03 22.73 13.06
C THR A 139 10.45 23.19 12.71
N SER A 140 11.51 22.52 13.19
CA SER A 140 12.89 22.86 12.85
C SER A 140 13.34 22.32 11.49
N VAL A 141 12.64 21.32 10.97
CA VAL A 141 12.92 20.68 9.68
C VAL A 141 11.68 20.77 8.82
N GLN A 142 11.65 21.82 8.01
CA GLN A 142 10.53 22.15 7.15
C GLN A 142 11.04 22.21 5.72
N PHE A 143 10.29 21.56 4.83
CA PHE A 143 10.52 21.64 3.39
C PHE A 143 9.24 22.16 2.75
N ALA A 144 9.40 23.04 1.77
CA ALA A 144 8.33 23.45 0.89
C ALA A 144 8.70 22.95 -0.51
N PRO A 145 8.26 21.75 -0.90
CA PRO A 145 8.62 21.18 -2.19
C PRO A 145 8.15 22.08 -3.34
N ASP A 146 9.05 22.40 -4.27
CA ASP A 146 8.71 23.10 -5.50
C ASP A 146 7.86 22.18 -6.38
N LYS A 147 6.69 22.65 -6.82
CA LYS A 147 5.86 21.88 -7.74
C LYS A 147 6.37 22.05 -9.17
N VAL A 148 6.83 20.97 -9.78
CA VAL A 148 7.33 20.98 -11.17
C VAL A 148 6.67 19.84 -11.95
N SER A 149 6.11 20.16 -13.11
CA SER A 149 5.52 19.15 -14.00
C SER A 149 6.62 18.25 -14.58
N TYR A 150 6.35 16.96 -14.75
CA TYR A 150 7.27 16.01 -15.38
C TYR A 150 7.79 16.50 -16.75
N GLY A 151 6.92 17.09 -17.57
CA GLY A 151 7.25 17.60 -18.90
C GLY A 151 7.80 19.05 -18.94
N ALA A 152 8.19 19.62 -17.79
CA ALA A 152 8.78 20.96 -17.75
C ALA A 152 10.17 20.99 -18.40
N ASP A 153 10.61 22.18 -18.84
CA ASP A 153 11.95 22.44 -19.36
C ASP A 153 12.56 23.62 -18.58
N PRO A 154 13.60 23.42 -17.74
CA PRO A 154 14.26 22.14 -17.44
C PRO A 154 13.37 21.19 -16.64
N ASN A 155 13.58 19.88 -16.82
CA ASN A 155 12.75 18.85 -16.17
C ASN A 155 13.07 18.74 -14.66
N PRO A 156 12.19 18.12 -13.84
CA PRO A 156 12.41 18.00 -12.40
C PRO A 156 13.76 17.38 -12.00
N TYR A 157 14.22 16.37 -12.72
CA TYR A 157 15.47 15.68 -12.41
C TYR A 157 16.69 16.54 -12.76
N ASP A 158 16.67 17.25 -13.89
CA ASP A 158 17.73 18.23 -14.25
C ASP A 158 17.90 19.28 -13.15
N GLN A 159 16.79 19.75 -12.61
CA GLN A 159 16.80 20.79 -11.57
C GLN A 159 17.41 20.31 -10.24
N ILE A 160 17.20 19.03 -9.88
CA ILE A 160 17.85 18.44 -8.71
C ILE A 160 19.32 18.18 -8.99
N TYR A 161 19.66 17.69 -10.17
CA TYR A 161 21.05 17.47 -10.57
C TYR A 161 21.86 18.78 -10.54
N ALA A 162 21.29 19.87 -11.04
CA ALA A 162 21.86 21.20 -10.95
C ALA A 162 22.06 21.66 -9.49
N ALA A 163 21.09 21.40 -8.60
CA ALA A 163 21.21 21.72 -7.18
C ALA A 163 22.34 20.92 -6.50
N ASN A 164 22.50 19.64 -6.86
CA ASN A 164 23.56 18.76 -6.34
C ASN A 164 24.96 19.17 -6.81
N THR A 165 25.07 19.67 -8.05
CA THR A 165 26.35 20.07 -8.66
C THR A 165 26.71 21.54 -8.43
N ALA A 166 25.80 22.32 -7.84
CA ALA A 166 26.07 23.69 -7.42
C ALA A 166 27.22 23.75 -6.40
N ASN A 167 27.92 24.89 -6.35
CA ASN A 167 29.00 25.11 -5.40
C ASN A 167 28.79 26.41 -4.61
N PRO A 168 28.33 26.34 -3.34
CA PRO A 168 28.04 25.10 -2.59
C PRO A 168 26.77 24.38 -3.08
N PRO A 169 26.59 23.08 -2.78
CA PRO A 169 25.36 22.35 -3.10
C PRO A 169 24.13 23.00 -2.47
N GLU A 170 23.01 23.00 -3.19
CA GLU A 170 21.78 23.67 -2.81
C GLU A 170 20.77 22.70 -2.19
N GLU A 171 20.06 23.15 -1.13
CA GLU A 171 18.88 22.46 -0.61
C GLU A 171 17.71 22.67 -1.56
N LYS A 172 17.27 21.62 -2.26
CA LYS A 172 16.10 21.64 -3.14
C LYS A 172 15.29 20.35 -2.98
N VAL A 173 13.97 20.50 -2.90
CA VAL A 173 13.01 19.40 -2.94
C VAL A 173 11.98 19.74 -4.01
N ILE A 174 11.73 18.81 -4.93
CA ILE A 174 10.76 18.99 -6.01
C ILE A 174 9.69 17.93 -5.89
N PHE A 175 8.43 18.34 -5.98
CA PHE A 175 7.29 17.45 -6.10
C PHE A 175 6.80 17.41 -7.56
N VAL A 176 6.65 16.19 -8.09
CA VAL A 176 6.15 15.90 -9.44
C VAL A 176 4.76 15.27 -9.33
N PRO A 177 3.67 16.04 -9.50
CA PRO A 177 2.31 15.55 -9.26
C PRO A 177 1.86 14.48 -10.25
N GLU A 178 2.34 14.52 -11.49
CA GLU A 178 1.95 13.56 -12.52
C GLU A 178 2.45 12.16 -12.19
N THR A 179 3.67 12.06 -11.66
CA THR A 179 4.29 10.79 -11.30
C THR A 179 4.13 10.45 -9.82
N GLY A 180 3.73 11.38 -8.94
CA GLY A 180 3.62 11.15 -7.50
C GLY A 180 4.98 11.01 -6.81
N GLU A 181 6.00 11.71 -7.30
CA GLU A 181 7.38 11.60 -6.81
C GLU A 181 7.81 12.89 -6.10
N LEU A 182 8.55 12.74 -5.01
CA LEU A 182 9.36 13.81 -4.46
C LEU A 182 10.83 13.50 -4.71
N LEU A 183 11.54 14.47 -5.28
CA LEU A 183 12.96 14.39 -5.57
C LEU A 183 13.70 15.31 -4.61
N PHE A 184 14.77 14.80 -3.99
CA PHE A 184 15.56 15.51 -3.01
C PHE A 184 16.98 15.71 -3.53
N SER A 185 17.50 16.92 -3.38
CA SER A 185 18.93 17.15 -3.48
C SER A 185 19.66 16.45 -2.33
N ASP A 186 20.93 16.13 -2.53
CA ASP A 186 21.77 15.44 -1.55
C ASP A 186 21.82 16.24 -0.24
N ALA A 187 21.90 17.57 -0.34
CA ALA A 187 21.86 18.47 0.81
C ALA A 187 20.54 18.37 1.59
N SER A 188 19.40 18.31 0.88
CA SER A 188 18.08 18.18 1.50
C SER A 188 17.88 16.81 2.14
N TYR A 189 18.33 15.75 1.46
CA TYR A 189 18.29 14.39 1.99
C TYR A 189 19.15 14.25 3.24
N SER A 190 20.41 14.72 3.21
CA SER A 190 21.29 14.70 4.39
C SER A 190 20.71 15.51 5.55
N LYS A 191 20.06 16.65 5.30
CA LYS A 191 19.38 17.42 6.35
C LYS A 191 18.27 16.60 7.00
N LEU A 192 17.47 15.91 6.20
CA LEU A 192 16.39 15.05 6.68
C LEU A 192 16.92 13.83 7.45
N GLU A 193 17.95 13.17 6.92
CA GLU A 193 18.62 12.04 7.55
C GLU A 193 19.16 12.40 8.93
N ASN A 194 19.87 13.53 9.04
CA ASN A 194 20.40 14.00 10.32
C ASN A 194 19.30 14.29 11.34
N ALA A 195 18.14 14.80 10.89
CA ALA A 195 17.00 15.04 11.76
C ALA A 195 16.40 13.75 12.34
N LEU A 196 16.20 12.75 11.48
CA LEU A 196 15.60 11.47 11.84
C LEU A 196 16.58 10.51 12.55
N ALA A 197 17.89 10.66 12.35
CA ALA A 197 18.91 9.83 12.99
C ALA A 197 18.85 9.85 14.54
N THR A 198 18.33 10.95 15.12
CA THR A 198 18.18 11.09 16.57
C THR A 198 16.84 10.62 17.12
N ASN A 199 15.90 10.25 16.24
CA ASN A 199 14.52 9.85 16.59
C ASN A 199 14.08 8.66 15.72
N PRO A 200 14.42 7.42 16.10
CA PRO A 200 14.14 6.24 15.28
C PRO A 200 12.64 5.97 15.06
N ASP A 201 11.79 6.47 15.95
CA ASP A 201 10.32 6.37 15.84
C ASP A 201 9.69 7.59 15.13
N GLY A 202 10.52 8.45 14.51
CA GLY A 202 10.06 9.55 13.67
C GLY A 202 9.56 9.05 12.32
N GLU A 203 8.59 9.77 11.75
CA GLU A 203 8.02 9.45 10.44
C GLU A 203 7.86 10.71 9.58
N LEU A 204 7.72 10.50 8.29
CA LEU A 204 7.36 11.49 7.29
C LEU A 204 5.86 11.38 7.05
N ARG A 205 5.16 12.51 7.06
CA ARG A 205 3.76 12.59 6.65
C ARG A 205 3.62 13.45 5.40
N PHE A 206 2.94 12.89 4.42
CA PHE A 206 2.63 13.57 3.16
C PHE A 206 1.12 13.71 3.05
N GLU A 207 0.63 14.94 3.04
CA GLU A 207 -0.77 15.24 2.77
C GLU A 207 -0.91 15.69 1.32
N TYR A 208 -1.69 14.94 0.54
CA TYR A 208 -1.94 15.24 -0.88
C TYR A 208 -3.36 14.85 -1.27
N THR A 209 -3.78 15.31 -2.44
CA THR A 209 -5.14 15.09 -2.93
C THR A 209 -5.15 14.36 -4.26
N LYS A 210 -6.07 13.41 -4.38
CA LYS A 210 -6.40 12.73 -5.64
C LYS A 210 -7.92 12.72 -5.83
N ASP A 211 -8.35 13.08 -7.03
CA ASP A 211 -9.76 13.18 -7.39
C ASP A 211 -10.12 12.46 -8.71
N GLN A 212 -9.14 11.82 -9.33
CA GLN A 212 -9.26 10.99 -10.53
C GLN A 212 -8.80 9.57 -10.21
N TRP A 213 -9.66 8.60 -10.54
CA TRP A 213 -9.45 7.20 -10.21
C TRP A 213 -9.64 6.33 -11.44
N GLU A 214 -8.68 5.47 -11.72
CA GLU A 214 -8.73 4.50 -12.79
C GLU A 214 -9.33 3.17 -12.29
N ASN A 215 -9.75 2.33 -13.23
CA ASN A 215 -10.26 1.00 -12.88
C ASN A 215 -9.09 0.17 -12.33
N GLY A 216 -9.27 -0.42 -11.16
CA GLY A 216 -8.23 -1.17 -10.46
C GLY A 216 -7.43 -0.34 -9.45
N ASP A 217 -7.60 0.99 -9.39
CA ASP A 217 -6.94 1.81 -8.38
C ASP A 217 -7.38 1.38 -6.98
N LEU A 218 -6.41 1.19 -6.09
CA LEU A 218 -6.67 0.86 -4.70
C LEU A 218 -7.36 2.03 -4.00
N ARG A 219 -8.36 1.74 -3.17
CA ARG A 219 -9.11 2.75 -2.44
C ARG A 219 -8.36 3.23 -1.20
N PRO A 220 -8.12 4.54 -1.01
CA PRO A 220 -7.35 5.05 0.13
C PRO A 220 -7.90 4.68 1.50
N GLU A 221 -9.23 4.56 1.63
CA GLU A 221 -9.89 4.27 2.91
C GLU A 221 -9.50 2.93 3.54
N HIS A 222 -8.88 2.02 2.78
CA HIS A 222 -8.40 0.74 3.32
C HIS A 222 -6.98 0.83 3.88
N TYR A 223 -6.20 1.85 3.51
CA TYR A 223 -4.75 1.93 3.75
C TYR A 223 -4.33 3.12 4.60
N PHE A 224 -4.96 4.28 4.41
CA PHE A 224 -4.46 5.55 4.93
C PHE A 224 -5.48 6.25 5.81
N ALA A 225 -4.99 7.15 6.66
CA ALA A 225 -5.82 8.21 7.21
C ALA A 225 -6.19 9.17 6.07
N CYS A 226 -7.48 9.27 5.75
CA CYS A 226 -7.92 10.09 4.62
C CYS A 226 -9.32 10.65 4.81
N GLU A 227 -9.61 11.77 4.13
CA GLU A 227 -10.95 12.32 4.02
C GLU A 227 -11.47 12.09 2.60
N ALA A 228 -12.54 11.31 2.45
CA ALA A 228 -13.22 11.15 1.18
C ALA A 228 -14.41 12.10 1.12
N THR A 229 -14.43 12.95 0.11
CA THR A 229 -15.57 13.80 -0.20
C THR A 229 -16.30 13.22 -1.41
N THR A 230 -17.61 13.04 -1.26
CA THR A 230 -18.55 12.57 -2.28
C THR A 230 -19.68 13.58 -2.43
N LYS A 231 -20.48 13.48 -3.49
CA LYS A 231 -21.64 14.35 -3.70
C LYS A 231 -22.92 13.61 -3.38
N ASN A 232 -23.76 14.23 -2.57
CA ASN A 232 -25.11 13.74 -2.27
C ASN A 232 -26.02 13.91 -3.51
N GLU A 233 -27.19 13.26 -3.48
CA GLU A 233 -28.22 13.38 -4.53
C GLU A 233 -28.69 14.83 -4.75
N ASP A 234 -28.56 15.70 -3.74
CA ASP A 234 -28.88 17.13 -3.81
C ASP A 234 -27.72 18.02 -4.29
N GLY A 235 -26.57 17.43 -4.62
CA GLY A 235 -25.36 18.13 -5.09
C GLY A 235 -24.49 18.74 -3.98
N THR A 236 -24.84 18.55 -2.70
CA THR A 236 -24.02 18.96 -1.55
C THR A 236 -22.86 17.99 -1.29
N ASP A 237 -21.78 18.49 -0.68
CA ASP A 237 -20.61 17.69 -0.35
C ASP A 237 -20.84 16.89 0.94
N LYS A 238 -20.51 15.60 0.89
CA LYS A 238 -20.46 14.71 2.03
C LYS A 238 -19.02 14.25 2.20
N THR A 239 -18.38 14.74 3.26
CA THR A 239 -17.04 14.34 3.66
C THR A 239 -17.12 13.29 4.76
N VAL A 240 -16.34 12.22 4.61
CA VAL A 240 -16.18 11.16 5.60
C VAL A 240 -14.70 11.00 5.89
N THR A 241 -14.35 11.07 7.18
CA THR A 241 -12.97 10.83 7.65
C THR A 241 -12.78 9.34 7.93
N TYR A 242 -11.69 8.79 7.40
CA TYR A 242 -11.31 7.39 7.55
C TYR A 242 -9.97 7.28 8.27
N ASN A 243 -9.85 6.28 9.14
CA ASN A 243 -8.62 5.84 9.79
C ASN A 243 -7.80 6.97 10.45
N ALA A 244 -8.43 8.00 11.00
CA ALA A 244 -7.73 9.09 11.70
C ALA A 244 -6.83 8.56 12.84
N GLU A 245 -7.18 7.40 13.39
CA GLU A 245 -6.42 6.67 14.39
C GLU A 245 -5.08 6.10 13.91
N TYR A 246 -4.85 5.95 12.59
CA TYR A 246 -3.56 5.49 12.04
C TYR A 246 -2.44 6.50 12.27
N LEU A 247 -2.80 7.78 12.46
CA LEU A 247 -1.85 8.86 12.79
C LEU A 247 -1.34 8.82 14.24
N THR A 248 -1.70 7.78 15.01
CA THR A 248 -1.27 7.57 16.40
C THR A 248 -0.53 6.25 16.54
N THR A 249 0.54 6.24 17.33
CA THR A 249 1.42 5.09 17.50
C THR A 249 0.66 3.89 18.09
N GLY A 250 0.84 2.70 17.49
CA GLY A 250 0.43 1.43 18.09
C GLY A 250 -1.04 1.02 17.90
N LYS A 251 -1.79 1.58 16.95
CA LYS A 251 -3.18 1.15 16.67
C LYS A 251 -3.29 0.18 15.51
N ASN A 252 -4.07 -0.88 15.75
CA ASN A 252 -4.30 -1.98 14.82
C ASN A 252 -5.07 -1.52 13.58
N LYS A 253 -4.54 -1.86 12.42
CA LYS A 253 -5.15 -1.68 11.11
C LYS A 253 -6.32 -2.64 10.95
N GLN A 254 -7.54 -2.18 11.24
CA GLN A 254 -8.80 -2.88 10.91
C GLN A 254 -8.84 -4.41 11.19
N THR A 255 -8.21 -4.85 12.29
CA THR A 255 -8.15 -6.27 12.65
C THR A 255 -9.48 -6.72 13.26
N ILE A 256 -10.05 -7.80 12.71
CA ILE A 256 -11.29 -8.40 13.19
C ILE A 256 -10.94 -9.59 14.06
N GLU A 257 -11.29 -9.48 15.34
CA GLU A 257 -11.12 -10.53 16.33
C GLU A 257 -12.45 -11.12 16.77
N TYR A 258 -12.51 -12.45 16.89
CA TYR A 258 -13.64 -13.15 17.50
C TYR A 258 -13.26 -13.74 18.84
N ASP A 259 -14.18 -13.64 19.81
CA ASP A 259 -14.10 -14.36 21.07
C ASP A 259 -14.49 -15.82 20.82
N VAL A 260 -13.56 -16.72 21.12
CA VAL A 260 -13.68 -18.17 20.86
C VAL A 260 -13.53 -18.98 22.14
N GLY A 261 -13.82 -18.40 23.30
CA GLY A 261 -13.87 -19.09 24.58
C GLY A 261 -13.35 -18.24 25.75
N TYR A 262 -13.13 -18.86 26.91
CA TYR A 262 -12.72 -18.14 28.12
C TYR A 262 -11.42 -17.34 27.92
N ASN A 263 -11.56 -16.01 27.77
CA ASN A 263 -10.48 -15.04 27.57
C ASN A 263 -9.57 -15.34 26.37
N GLN A 264 -10.12 -15.88 25.28
CA GLN A 264 -9.35 -16.13 24.05
C GLN A 264 -9.99 -15.43 22.87
N LYS A 265 -9.23 -14.52 22.26
CA LYS A 265 -9.58 -13.88 20.99
C LYS A 265 -8.65 -14.37 19.89
N ILE A 266 -9.19 -14.46 18.68
CA ILE A 266 -8.42 -14.80 17.48
C ILE A 266 -8.73 -13.81 16.36
N GLN A 267 -7.70 -13.25 15.74
CA GLN A 267 -7.85 -12.50 14.50
C GLN A 267 -8.23 -13.45 13.37
N VAL A 268 -9.25 -13.10 12.60
CA VAL A 268 -9.77 -13.96 11.52
C VAL A 268 -9.53 -13.41 10.12
N ASN A 269 -9.28 -12.11 9.97
CA ASN A 269 -9.13 -11.47 8.66
C ASN A 269 -7.67 -11.14 8.33
N THR A 270 -7.31 -11.34 7.08
CA THR A 270 -6.10 -10.74 6.48
C THR A 270 -6.49 -9.37 5.93
N THR A 271 -5.73 -8.34 6.29
CA THR A 271 -6.00 -6.97 5.84
C THR A 271 -5.37 -6.69 4.48
N ALA A 272 -5.87 -5.68 3.78
CA ALA A 272 -5.43 -5.34 2.44
C ALA A 272 -3.94 -4.99 2.37
N ASP A 273 -3.42 -4.28 3.36
CA ASP A 273 -2.02 -3.85 3.39
C ASP A 273 -1.03 -4.99 3.66
N GLU A 274 -1.50 -6.15 4.14
CA GLU A 274 -0.66 -7.36 4.29
C GLU A 274 -0.32 -8.02 2.94
N VAL A 275 -1.09 -7.77 1.87
CA VAL A 275 -0.93 -8.47 0.58
C VAL A 275 -0.92 -7.50 -0.60
N PHE A 276 -1.89 -6.60 -0.67
CA PHE A 276 -2.13 -5.74 -1.82
C PHE A 276 -1.59 -4.34 -1.57
N THR A 277 -0.27 -4.16 -1.69
CA THR A 277 0.35 -2.83 -1.57
C THR A 277 0.35 -2.09 -2.90
N HIS A 278 0.49 -0.77 -2.88
CA HIS A 278 0.59 0.06 -4.09
C HIS A 278 1.90 -0.18 -4.86
N ASN A 279 2.94 -0.67 -4.18
CA ASN A 279 4.31 -0.70 -4.70
C ASN A 279 4.47 -1.51 -6.00
N LEU A 280 3.77 -2.65 -6.15
CA LEU A 280 3.84 -3.45 -7.37
C LEU A 280 3.34 -2.67 -8.60
N ASN A 281 2.19 -1.98 -8.49
CA ASN A 281 1.71 -1.15 -9.59
C ASN A 281 2.71 -0.04 -9.93
N ARG A 282 3.21 0.64 -8.89
CA ARG A 282 4.12 1.79 -9.04
C ARG A 282 5.46 1.38 -9.66
N ASP A 283 5.98 0.21 -9.31
CA ASP A 283 7.19 -0.36 -9.91
C ASP A 283 7.02 -0.69 -11.40
N ILE A 284 5.86 -1.22 -11.79
CA ILE A 284 5.53 -1.51 -13.18
C ILE A 284 5.38 -0.20 -13.98
N GLU A 285 4.77 0.83 -13.39
CA GLU A 285 4.68 2.17 -13.99
C GLU A 285 6.05 2.83 -14.18
N ASP A 286 6.94 2.72 -13.18
CA ASP A 286 8.31 3.23 -13.27
C ASP A 286 9.06 2.55 -14.44
N LEU A 287 8.93 1.22 -14.54
CA LEU A 287 9.53 0.46 -15.63
C LEU A 287 8.95 0.86 -16.99
N GLU A 288 7.64 1.10 -17.08
CA GLU A 288 6.99 1.57 -18.31
C GLU A 288 7.58 2.91 -18.78
N ARG A 289 7.70 3.88 -17.85
CA ARG A 289 8.27 5.20 -18.17
C ARG A 289 9.72 5.07 -18.65
N ALA A 290 10.53 4.28 -17.94
CA ALA A 290 11.92 4.07 -18.30
C ALA A 290 12.09 3.40 -19.68
N ILE A 291 11.21 2.43 -20.03
CA ILE A 291 11.18 1.83 -21.37
C ILE A 291 10.77 2.86 -22.41
N SER A 292 9.75 3.68 -22.14
CA SER A 292 9.30 4.73 -23.07
C SER A 292 10.41 5.74 -23.36
N ASP A 293 11.17 6.14 -22.34
CA ASP A 293 12.29 7.07 -22.51
C ASP A 293 13.47 6.43 -23.25
N LEU A 294 13.72 5.14 -23.04
CA LEU A 294 14.68 4.36 -23.84
C LEU A 294 14.29 4.29 -25.32
N GLU A 295 13.00 4.08 -25.62
CA GLU A 295 12.50 4.05 -26.99
C GLU A 295 12.67 5.41 -27.69
N LYS A 296 12.40 6.51 -26.99
CA LYS A 296 12.57 7.88 -27.52
C LYS A 296 14.04 8.19 -27.85
N ILE A 297 14.97 7.84 -26.96
CA ILE A 297 16.41 8.08 -27.21
C ILE A 297 16.96 7.11 -28.27
N GLU A 298 16.46 5.87 -28.34
CA GLU A 298 16.82 4.93 -29.41
C GLU A 298 16.39 5.45 -30.78
N ALA A 299 15.18 6.03 -30.89
CA ALA A 299 14.72 6.65 -32.11
C ALA A 299 15.62 7.82 -32.53
N THR A 300 15.95 8.71 -31.57
CA THR A 300 16.88 9.83 -31.79
C THR A 300 18.24 9.35 -32.28
N LYS A 301 18.82 8.34 -31.63
CA LYS A 301 20.08 7.71 -32.02
C LYS A 301 20.02 7.18 -33.46
N LYS A 302 18.99 6.41 -33.82
CA LYS A 302 18.84 5.81 -35.15
C LYS A 302 18.71 6.86 -36.24
N ASP A 303 17.95 7.92 -35.99
CA ASP A 303 17.81 9.03 -36.92
C ASP A 303 19.16 9.73 -37.15
N MET A 304 19.88 10.06 -36.06
CA MET A 304 21.19 10.72 -36.17
C MET A 304 22.25 9.82 -36.83
N GLU A 305 22.20 8.51 -36.58
CA GLU A 305 23.06 7.53 -37.25
C GLU A 305 22.82 7.50 -38.76
N ALA A 306 21.54 7.52 -39.18
CA ALA A 306 21.15 7.51 -40.58
C ALA A 306 21.60 8.79 -41.30
N VAL A 307 21.41 9.96 -40.68
CA VAL A 307 21.88 11.25 -41.22
C VAL A 307 23.41 11.25 -41.30
N TYR A 308 24.11 10.84 -40.25
CA TYR A 308 25.57 10.79 -40.20
C TYR A 308 26.16 9.89 -41.31
N LYS A 309 25.64 8.68 -41.47
CA LYS A 309 26.09 7.73 -42.52
C LYS A 309 25.77 8.21 -43.94
N GLY A 310 24.75 9.07 -44.09
CA GLY A 310 24.38 9.68 -45.36
C GLY A 310 25.26 10.86 -45.78
N MET A 311 26.02 11.44 -44.85
CA MET A 311 26.87 12.61 -45.08
C MET A 311 28.31 12.24 -45.43
N LYS A 312 29.00 13.14 -46.15
CA LYS A 312 30.43 12.99 -46.46
C LYS A 312 31.26 13.87 -45.54
N GLU A 313 32.45 13.39 -45.23
CA GLU A 313 33.45 14.14 -44.47
C GLU A 313 33.87 15.39 -45.28
N GLY A 314 33.34 16.56 -44.87
CA GLY A 314 33.46 17.83 -45.59
C GLY A 314 32.16 18.60 -45.77
N ASP A 315 31.00 17.97 -45.55
CA ASP A 315 29.70 18.66 -45.53
C ASP A 315 29.62 19.61 -44.31
N ALA A 316 28.94 20.76 -44.48
CA ALA A 316 28.89 21.82 -43.46
C ALA A 316 28.38 21.34 -42.09
N ASP A 317 27.44 20.39 -42.09
CA ASP A 317 26.82 19.84 -40.87
C ASP A 317 27.46 18.52 -40.40
N TYR A 318 28.46 17.98 -41.10
CA TYR A 318 29.03 16.66 -40.78
C TYR A 318 29.53 16.57 -39.33
N THR A 319 30.30 17.56 -38.89
CA THR A 319 30.82 17.63 -37.51
C THR A 319 29.70 17.81 -36.48
N LYS A 320 28.65 18.56 -36.83
CA LYS A 320 27.48 18.80 -35.98
C LYS A 320 26.70 17.51 -35.74
N VAL A 321 26.32 16.82 -36.82
CA VAL A 321 25.58 15.56 -36.77
C VAL A 321 26.39 14.47 -36.08
N LYS A 322 27.70 14.42 -36.31
CA LYS A 322 28.58 13.47 -35.61
C LYS A 322 28.50 13.63 -34.10
N LYS A 323 28.61 14.86 -33.58
CA LYS A 323 28.51 15.14 -32.14
C LYS A 323 27.12 14.83 -31.58
N GLN A 324 26.06 15.14 -32.32
CA GLN A 324 24.68 14.80 -31.95
C GLN A 324 24.49 13.28 -31.85
N TYR A 325 25.03 12.52 -32.81
CA TYR A 325 25.01 11.06 -32.80
C TYR A 325 25.80 10.49 -31.60
N GLU A 326 27.02 10.97 -31.35
CA GLU A 326 27.86 10.53 -30.22
C GLU A 326 27.16 10.81 -28.87
N ALA A 327 26.53 11.98 -28.72
CA ALA A 327 25.73 12.32 -27.55
C ALA A 327 24.51 11.38 -27.40
N ALA A 328 23.75 11.16 -28.47
CA ALA A 328 22.60 10.25 -28.47
C ALA A 328 23.01 8.79 -28.18
N GLU A 329 24.16 8.35 -28.66
CA GLU A 329 24.71 7.01 -28.40
C GLU A 329 25.09 6.83 -26.93
N LYS A 330 25.74 7.83 -26.32
CA LYS A 330 26.07 7.80 -24.90
C LYS A 330 24.82 7.86 -24.02
N ALA A 331 23.87 8.74 -24.34
CA ALA A 331 22.59 8.84 -23.64
C ALA A 331 21.80 7.52 -23.71
N TYR A 332 21.72 6.90 -24.89
CA TYR A 332 21.13 5.57 -25.06
C TYR A 332 21.83 4.51 -24.20
N SER A 333 23.16 4.54 -24.14
CA SER A 333 23.93 3.56 -23.38
C SER A 333 23.64 3.66 -21.88
N HIS A 334 23.61 4.88 -21.32
CA HIS A 334 23.25 5.10 -19.91
C HIS A 334 21.80 4.76 -19.63
N ILE A 335 20.83 5.26 -20.41
CA ILE A 335 19.41 4.95 -20.20
C ILE A 335 19.15 3.44 -20.30
N ARG A 336 19.81 2.75 -21.22
CA ARG A 336 19.72 1.28 -21.33
C ARG A 336 20.27 0.56 -20.11
N GLU A 337 21.39 1.02 -19.56
CA GLU A 337 21.94 0.49 -18.30
C GLU A 337 20.99 0.75 -17.13
N ASN A 338 20.38 1.94 -17.07
CA ASN A 338 19.42 2.29 -16.02
C ASN A 338 18.18 1.40 -16.10
N VAL A 339 17.63 1.19 -17.30
CA VAL A 339 16.52 0.24 -17.54
C VAL A 339 16.92 -1.18 -17.14
N HIS A 340 18.14 -1.62 -17.47
CA HIS A 340 18.62 -2.95 -17.08
C HIS A 340 18.67 -3.11 -15.55
N ASN A 341 19.25 -2.13 -14.85
CA ASN A 341 19.31 -2.11 -13.38
C ASN A 341 17.92 -2.06 -12.75
N MET A 342 16.97 -1.34 -13.35
CA MET A 342 15.57 -1.32 -12.91
C MET A 342 14.91 -2.69 -13.05
N TYR A 343 15.15 -3.40 -14.16
CA TYR A 343 14.66 -4.78 -14.33
C TYR A 343 15.24 -5.72 -13.26
N GLU A 344 16.54 -5.63 -12.97
CA GLU A 344 17.16 -6.44 -11.91
C GLU A 344 16.54 -6.16 -10.53
N LYS A 345 16.36 -4.88 -10.19
CA LYS A 345 15.69 -4.46 -8.96
C LYS A 345 14.22 -4.93 -8.91
N LEU A 346 13.49 -4.85 -10.02
CA LEU A 346 12.10 -5.29 -10.10
C LEU A 346 11.93 -6.79 -9.84
N ILE A 347 12.86 -7.63 -10.30
CA ILE A 347 12.85 -9.07 -9.98
C ILE A 347 12.98 -9.27 -8.47
N GLY A 348 13.92 -8.54 -7.83
CA GLY A 348 14.08 -8.57 -6.37
C GLY A 348 12.84 -8.10 -5.61
N ARG A 349 12.26 -6.97 -6.02
CA ARG A 349 11.02 -6.43 -5.41
C ARG A 349 9.81 -7.35 -5.65
N SER A 350 9.71 -7.96 -6.82
CA SER A 350 8.65 -8.96 -7.11
C SER A 350 8.75 -10.18 -6.20
N GLN A 351 9.98 -10.62 -5.88
CA GLN A 351 10.18 -11.67 -4.89
C GLN A 351 9.72 -11.22 -3.50
N GLN A 352 10.01 -9.98 -3.10
CA GLN A 352 9.52 -9.43 -1.82
C GLN A 352 7.99 -9.41 -1.75
N TYR A 353 7.29 -8.98 -2.81
CA TYR A 353 5.81 -9.02 -2.83
C TYR A 353 5.24 -10.44 -2.71
N LEU A 354 5.93 -11.42 -3.31
CA LEU A 354 5.58 -12.84 -3.13
C LEU A 354 5.85 -13.31 -1.70
N ASP A 355 6.95 -12.86 -1.09
CA ASP A 355 7.31 -13.18 0.29
C ASP A 355 6.28 -12.60 1.27
N ASP A 356 5.85 -11.35 1.07
CA ASP A 356 4.77 -10.70 1.85
C ASP A 356 3.47 -11.51 1.74
N THR A 357 3.10 -11.91 0.52
CA THR A 357 1.93 -12.78 0.28
C THR A 357 2.07 -14.13 1.00
N ASN A 358 3.26 -14.74 0.95
CA ASN A 358 3.53 -16.00 1.63
C ASN A 358 3.45 -15.86 3.17
N ILE A 359 3.88 -14.72 3.72
CA ILE A 359 3.72 -14.40 5.14
C ILE A 359 2.23 -14.33 5.48
N ALA A 360 1.42 -13.61 4.70
CA ALA A 360 -0.02 -13.54 4.91
C ALA A 360 -0.72 -14.91 4.83
N VAL A 361 -0.34 -15.76 3.86
CA VAL A 361 -0.83 -17.14 3.76
C VAL A 361 -0.41 -17.97 4.98
N THR A 362 0.83 -17.83 5.44
CA THR A 362 1.36 -18.55 6.60
C THR A 362 0.64 -18.14 7.89
N ASP A 363 0.38 -16.84 8.07
CA ASP A 363 -0.35 -16.37 9.24
C ASP A 363 -1.81 -16.81 9.20
N ASN A 364 -2.48 -16.75 8.04
CA ASN A 364 -3.82 -17.31 7.87
C ASN A 364 -3.86 -18.82 8.19
N GLY A 365 -2.87 -19.58 7.73
CA GLY A 365 -2.72 -21.00 8.07
C GLY A 365 -2.55 -21.22 9.57
N THR A 366 -1.75 -20.39 10.24
CA THR A 366 -1.52 -20.43 11.70
C THR A 366 -2.80 -20.11 12.47
N ARG A 367 -3.56 -19.11 12.04
CA ARG A 367 -4.88 -18.76 12.60
C ARG A 367 -5.86 -19.93 12.43
N GLY A 368 -5.88 -20.57 11.28
CA GLY A 368 -6.69 -21.78 11.03
C GLY A 368 -6.34 -22.94 11.97
N GLN A 369 -5.05 -23.23 12.17
CA GLN A 369 -4.61 -24.27 13.12
C GLN A 369 -4.98 -23.93 14.57
N ARG A 370 -4.83 -22.66 14.98
CA ARG A 370 -5.27 -22.21 16.30
C ARG A 370 -6.77 -22.39 16.49
N LEU A 371 -7.58 -22.04 15.49
CA LEU A 371 -9.02 -22.23 15.54
C LEU A 371 -9.39 -23.71 15.69
N GLN A 372 -8.74 -24.60 14.96
CA GLN A 372 -8.96 -26.04 15.06
C GLN A 372 -8.62 -26.60 16.45
N LEU A 373 -7.54 -26.14 17.08
CA LEU A 373 -7.18 -26.54 18.44
C LEU A 373 -8.23 -26.07 19.47
N ILE A 374 -8.75 -24.86 19.29
CA ILE A 374 -9.80 -24.30 20.15
C ILE A 374 -11.10 -25.10 19.97
N ASP A 375 -11.49 -25.42 18.73
CA ASP A 375 -12.68 -26.22 18.43
C ASP A 375 -12.62 -27.61 19.09
N ASN A 376 -11.49 -28.32 18.97
CA ASN A 376 -11.27 -29.61 19.64
C ASN A 376 -11.44 -29.49 21.16
N ARG A 377 -10.81 -28.48 21.78
CA ARG A 377 -10.89 -28.28 23.23
C ARG A 377 -12.31 -27.91 23.69
N LEU A 378 -13.02 -27.07 22.95
CA LEU A 378 -14.41 -26.70 23.26
C LEU A 378 -15.34 -27.92 23.13
N THR A 379 -15.09 -28.79 22.15
CA THR A 379 -15.84 -30.03 21.96
C THR A 379 -15.61 -31.02 23.10
N GLU A 380 -14.36 -31.19 23.55
CA GLU A 380 -14.01 -31.99 24.73
C GLU A 380 -14.69 -31.45 25.99
N GLN A 381 -14.57 -30.14 26.26
CA GLN A 381 -15.21 -29.50 27.41
C GLN A 381 -16.73 -29.65 27.38
N LYS A 382 -17.36 -29.44 26.22
CA LYS A 382 -18.81 -29.65 26.05
C LYS A 382 -19.22 -31.07 26.36
N THR A 383 -18.42 -32.06 25.95
CA THR A 383 -18.67 -33.47 26.25
C THR A 383 -18.56 -33.73 27.75
N THR A 384 -17.49 -33.28 28.39
CA THR A 384 -17.30 -33.39 29.84
C THR A 384 -18.43 -32.73 30.63
N PHE A 385 -18.84 -31.52 30.27
CA PHE A 385 -19.93 -30.83 30.96
C PHE A 385 -21.26 -31.54 30.79
N LYS A 386 -21.55 -32.09 29.60
CA LYS A 386 -22.75 -32.91 29.40
C LYS A 386 -22.72 -34.19 30.25
N THR A 387 -21.56 -34.84 30.37
CA THR A 387 -21.41 -36.02 31.24
C THR A 387 -21.62 -35.64 32.71
N LEU A 388 -20.98 -34.58 33.21
CA LEU A 388 -21.16 -34.12 34.59
C LEU A 388 -22.59 -33.67 34.88
N GLN A 389 -23.24 -33.00 33.91
CA GLN A 389 -24.65 -32.64 34.01
C GLN A 389 -25.52 -33.91 34.11
N SER A 390 -25.29 -34.89 33.24
CA SER A 390 -26.00 -36.17 33.25
C SER A 390 -25.79 -36.90 34.58
N GLU A 391 -24.54 -37.01 35.07
CA GLU A 391 -24.24 -37.66 36.35
C GLU A 391 -24.89 -36.97 37.57
N ASN A 392 -25.12 -35.65 37.51
CA ASN A 392 -25.67 -34.89 38.63
C ASN A 392 -27.20 -34.66 38.55
N GLU A 393 -27.76 -34.54 37.34
CA GLU A 393 -29.18 -34.24 37.11
C GLU A 393 -29.99 -35.46 36.67
N ASP A 394 -29.39 -36.40 35.93
CA ASP A 394 -30.12 -37.56 35.44
C ASP A 394 -30.29 -38.57 36.59
N ALA A 395 -31.54 -38.93 36.86
CA ALA A 395 -31.84 -39.95 37.85
C ALA A 395 -31.60 -41.35 37.26
N ASP A 396 -30.86 -42.20 37.98
CA ASP A 396 -30.72 -43.60 37.60
C ASP A 396 -32.10 -44.28 37.65
N ILE A 397 -32.64 -44.58 36.48
CA ILE A 397 -33.97 -45.16 36.31
C ILE A 397 -34.11 -46.47 37.08
N ALA A 398 -33.04 -47.27 37.18
CA ALA A 398 -33.08 -48.53 37.91
C ALA A 398 -33.21 -48.29 39.43
N GLU A 399 -32.44 -47.35 39.98
CA GLU A 399 -32.54 -47.00 41.40
C GLU A 399 -33.88 -46.33 41.72
N VAL A 400 -34.34 -45.40 40.88
CA VAL A 400 -35.67 -44.77 41.03
C VAL A 400 -36.78 -45.82 40.98
N ALA A 401 -36.71 -46.79 40.06
CA ALA A 401 -37.70 -47.86 39.97
C ALA A 401 -37.71 -48.75 41.23
N ILE A 402 -36.54 -49.07 41.79
CA ILE A 402 -36.43 -49.83 43.04
C ILE A 402 -37.02 -49.02 44.21
N GLN A 403 -36.64 -47.75 44.34
CA GLN A 403 -37.15 -46.87 45.40
C GLN A 403 -38.67 -46.66 45.29
N LEU A 404 -39.20 -46.52 44.07
CA LEU A 404 -40.64 -46.43 43.82
C LEU A 404 -41.35 -47.71 44.23
N THR A 405 -40.82 -48.88 43.83
CA THR A 405 -41.40 -50.19 44.16
C THR A 405 -41.39 -50.43 45.68
N ALA A 406 -40.29 -50.08 46.36
CA ALA A 406 -40.18 -50.16 47.82
C ALA A 406 -41.16 -49.21 48.53
N SER A 407 -41.34 -48.01 47.98
CA SER A 407 -42.32 -47.03 48.48
C SER A 407 -43.75 -47.51 48.28
N GLU A 408 -44.08 -48.07 47.11
CA GLU A 408 -45.38 -48.71 46.84
C GLU A 408 -45.65 -49.87 47.79
N LEU A 409 -44.65 -50.74 48.01
CA LEU A 409 -44.78 -51.86 48.93
C LEU A 409 -45.04 -51.37 50.36
N THR A 410 -44.31 -50.36 50.79
CA THR A 410 -44.47 -49.75 52.12
C THR A 410 -45.84 -49.08 52.25
N TYR A 411 -46.27 -48.35 51.22
CA TYR A 411 -47.59 -47.70 51.17
C TYR A 411 -48.72 -48.73 51.24
N ASN A 412 -48.62 -49.81 50.45
CA ASN A 412 -49.58 -50.91 50.48
C ASN A 412 -49.59 -51.63 51.83
N ALA A 413 -48.43 -51.87 52.44
CA ALA A 413 -48.33 -52.44 53.78
C ALA A 413 -48.96 -51.53 54.85
N ALA A 414 -48.74 -50.21 54.78
CA ALA A 414 -49.36 -49.24 55.66
C ALA A 414 -50.88 -49.19 55.48
N LEU A 415 -51.38 -49.27 54.23
CA LEU A 415 -52.80 -49.41 53.91
C LEU A 415 -53.40 -50.70 54.50
N MET A 416 -52.72 -51.84 54.35
CA MET A 416 -53.15 -53.11 54.93
C MET A 416 -53.16 -53.07 56.47
N ALA A 417 -52.13 -52.51 57.09
CA ALA A 417 -52.05 -52.33 58.54
C ALA A 417 -53.18 -51.42 59.04
N THR A 418 -53.42 -50.30 58.36
CA THR A 418 -54.53 -49.37 58.67
C THR A 418 -55.89 -50.07 58.49
N GLY A 419 -56.07 -50.82 57.41
CA GLY A 419 -57.27 -51.63 57.17
C GLY A 419 -57.48 -52.69 58.24
N LYS A 420 -56.41 -53.35 58.70
CA LYS A 420 -56.46 -54.34 59.79
C LYS A 420 -56.81 -53.69 61.13
N ILE A 421 -56.24 -52.53 61.44
CA ILE A 421 -56.59 -51.73 62.62
C ILE A 421 -58.08 -51.35 62.58
N MET A 422 -58.59 -50.88 61.44
CA MET A 422 -60.01 -50.55 61.27
C MET A 422 -60.93 -51.78 61.38
N GLN A 423 -60.47 -52.97 60.99
CA GLN A 423 -61.25 -54.21 61.11
C GLN A 423 -61.23 -54.81 62.51
N THR A 424 -60.17 -54.64 63.29
CA THR A 424 -60.16 -54.96 64.73
C THR A 424 -61.01 -53.97 65.51
N SER A 425 -62.33 -54.14 65.46
CA SER A 425 -63.23 -53.43 66.37
C SER A 425 -63.12 -54.02 67.77
N LEU A 426 -63.34 -53.17 68.79
CA LEU A 426 -63.42 -53.56 70.20
C LEU A 426 -64.40 -54.73 70.44
N MET A 427 -65.34 -54.96 69.50
CA MET A 427 -66.33 -56.04 69.51
C MET A 427 -65.74 -57.45 69.29
N ASN A 428 -64.51 -57.59 68.80
CA ASN A 428 -63.85 -58.90 68.68
C ASN A 428 -63.05 -59.28 69.94
N TYR A 429 -62.92 -58.37 70.91
CA TYR A 429 -62.15 -58.59 72.15
C TYR A 429 -63.04 -58.89 73.37
N ILE A 430 -64.34 -58.62 73.27
CA ILE A 430 -65.39 -58.92 74.27
C ILE A 430 -66.20 -60.09 73.72
#